data_AF-A0A954QN20-F1
#
_entry.id   AF-A0A954QN20-F1
#
_cell.length_a   1.000
_cell.length_b   1.000
_cell.length_c   1.000
_cell.angle_alpha   90.00
_cell.angle_beta   90.00
_cell.angle_gamma   90.00
#
_symmetry.space_group_name_H-M   'P 1'
#
loop_
_entity.id
_entity.type
_entity.pdbx_description
1 polymer ?
#
loop_
_entity_poly.entity_id
_entity_poly.type
_entity_poly.pdbx_seq_one_letter_code
_entity_poly.pdbx_strand_id
1 'polypeptide(L)'
;MNISNDTVSLAGVRYIQREIDGQRTGIAFDFDSSDITYLKPQQRVVVVENQAAFMARYGSLDAVVGEWSGGLSNRSETITLVDAAAATISELTYQDDWVAETDGDGFSLQAIDELVADPTWYESAAAWRASRQLGGTPGLPDEQPNIPGDSNRDGRFDSRDFVLVFQAGKYEEPLADRVTWEEGDWDGDGKFDSRDLVFAFQYGAYQE
;
A
#
# COMPACT_ATOMS: atom_id res chain seq x y z
N MET A 1 9.23 -3.20 2.70
CA MET A 1 9.06 -3.27 4.17
C MET A 1 10.40 -3.60 4.79
N ASN A 2 10.74 -3.04 5.95
CA ASN A 2 11.82 -3.57 6.77
C ASN A 2 11.30 -4.77 7.61
N ILE A 3 11.68 -5.98 7.22
CA ILE A 3 11.28 -7.23 7.88
C ILE A 3 12.13 -7.59 9.10
N SER A 4 13.17 -6.80 9.40
CA SER A 4 14.05 -7.02 10.54
C SER A 4 13.52 -6.37 11.82
N ASN A 5 14.12 -6.75 12.96
CA ASN A 5 13.85 -6.13 14.26
C ASN A 5 14.69 -4.87 14.52
N ASP A 6 15.54 -4.47 13.57
CA ASP A 6 16.43 -3.32 13.68
C ASP A 6 16.03 -2.21 12.71
N THR A 7 16.43 -0.97 12.99
CA THR A 7 16.28 0.11 12.01
C THR A 7 17.31 -0.08 10.89
N VAL A 8 16.86 -0.06 9.63
CA VAL A 8 17.73 -0.20 8.46
C VAL A 8 17.94 1.13 7.75
N SER A 9 19.15 1.37 7.29
CA SER A 9 19.49 2.51 6.44
C SER A 9 19.12 2.20 5.00
N LEU A 10 18.54 3.19 4.30
CA LEU A 10 18.27 3.11 2.86
C LEU A 10 19.39 3.74 2.02
N ALA A 11 20.46 4.24 2.66
CA ALA A 11 21.58 4.86 1.97
C ALA A 11 22.17 3.95 0.87
N GLY A 12 22.21 4.45 -0.37
CA GLY A 12 22.67 3.76 -1.56
C GLY A 12 21.82 2.57 -2.02
N VAL A 13 20.69 2.30 -1.37
CA VAL A 13 19.71 1.31 -1.82
C VAL A 13 18.99 1.86 -3.04
N ARG A 14 18.74 1.01 -4.04
CA ARG A 14 18.11 1.44 -5.30
C ARG A 14 17.41 0.30 -6.03
N TYR A 15 16.29 0.62 -6.64
CA TYR A 15 15.74 -0.18 -7.73
C TYR A 15 16.52 0.11 -9.00
N ILE A 16 16.87 -0.93 -9.75
CA ILE A 16 17.63 -0.80 -10.99
C ILE A 16 16.92 -1.45 -12.17
N GLN A 17 17.12 -0.86 -13.35
CA GLN A 17 16.80 -1.53 -14.59
C GLN A 17 17.91 -2.50 -14.97
N ARG A 18 17.55 -3.67 -15.49
CA ARG A 18 18.50 -4.66 -16.01
C ARG A 18 18.34 -4.83 -17.51
N GLU A 19 19.35 -5.40 -18.15
CA GLU A 19 19.24 -5.85 -19.53
C GLU A 19 19.03 -7.37 -19.50
N ILE A 20 17.84 -7.81 -19.90
CA ILE A 20 17.45 -9.23 -20.00
C ILE A 20 17.00 -9.46 -21.43
N ASP A 21 17.61 -10.45 -22.10
CA ASP A 21 17.36 -10.79 -23.51
C ASP A 21 17.42 -9.59 -24.48
N GLY A 22 18.32 -8.63 -24.19
CA GLY A 22 18.53 -7.43 -25.00
C GLY A 22 17.45 -6.34 -24.83
N GLN A 23 16.55 -6.49 -23.84
CA GLN A 23 15.60 -5.45 -23.46
C GLN A 23 15.93 -4.90 -22.07
N ARG A 24 15.76 -3.59 -21.91
CA ARG A 24 15.85 -2.95 -20.61
C ARG A 24 14.55 -3.18 -19.85
N THR A 25 14.62 -3.88 -18.73
CA THR A 25 13.48 -4.30 -17.91
C THR A 25 13.52 -3.66 -16.53
N GLY A 26 12.35 -3.50 -15.92
CA GLY A 26 12.17 -3.01 -14.56
C GLY A 26 12.22 -1.48 -14.42
N ILE A 27 12.26 -1.03 -13.18
CA ILE A 27 12.22 0.38 -12.79
C ILE A 27 13.55 0.86 -12.21
N ALA A 28 13.81 2.16 -12.30
CA ALA A 28 14.93 2.82 -11.63
C ALA A 28 14.42 3.82 -10.59
N PHE A 29 14.89 3.67 -9.35
CA PHE A 29 14.64 4.59 -8.25
C PHE A 29 15.78 4.53 -7.25
N ASP A 30 16.27 5.69 -6.81
CA ASP A 30 17.37 5.81 -5.85
C ASP A 30 16.84 6.35 -4.52
N PHE A 31 16.96 5.57 -3.45
CA PHE A 31 16.46 5.98 -2.14
C PHE A 31 17.26 7.15 -1.53
N ASP A 32 18.46 7.45 -2.04
CA ASP A 32 19.21 8.66 -1.63
C ASP A 32 18.53 9.97 -2.09
N SER A 33 17.59 9.88 -3.02
CA SER A 33 16.77 11.02 -3.47
C SER A 33 15.51 11.26 -2.63
N SER A 34 15.22 10.38 -1.67
CA SER A 34 14.03 10.41 -0.81
C SER A 34 14.30 11.06 0.54
N ASP A 35 13.28 11.72 1.10
CA ASP A 35 13.32 12.28 2.47
C ASP A 35 13.33 11.18 3.55
N ILE A 36 12.86 9.97 3.23
CA ILE A 36 12.94 8.81 4.11
C ILE A 36 14.24 8.05 3.83
N THR A 37 15.19 8.17 4.76
CA THR A 37 16.53 7.54 4.65
C THR A 37 16.71 6.34 5.58
N TYR A 38 15.76 6.08 6.48
CA TYR A 38 15.77 4.96 7.42
C TYR A 38 14.39 4.34 7.53
N LEU A 39 14.33 3.02 7.67
CA LEU A 39 13.10 2.29 8.01
C LEU A 39 13.25 1.67 9.40
N LYS A 40 12.36 2.07 10.31
CA LYS A 40 12.18 1.36 11.58
C LYS A 40 11.72 -0.09 11.32
N PRO A 41 11.82 -0.99 12.31
CA PRO A 41 11.23 -2.32 12.20
C PRO A 41 9.77 -2.25 11.72
N GLN A 42 9.41 -3.10 10.75
CA GLN A 42 8.09 -3.18 10.11
C GLN A 42 7.67 -1.95 9.28
N GLN A 43 8.44 -0.88 9.25
CA GLN A 43 8.12 0.30 8.45
C GLN A 43 8.18 -0.02 6.95
N ARG A 44 7.28 0.62 6.19
CA ARG A 44 7.16 0.50 4.74
C ARG A 44 7.27 1.87 4.11
N VAL A 45 7.63 1.85 2.84
CA VAL A 45 7.67 2.99 1.94
C VAL A 45 7.08 2.56 0.61
N VAL A 46 6.55 3.53 -0.12
CA VAL A 46 5.88 3.37 -1.40
C VAL A 46 6.64 4.22 -2.41
N VAL A 47 7.21 3.58 -3.42
CA VAL A 47 7.62 4.29 -4.63
C VAL A 47 6.40 4.27 -5.56
N VAL A 48 6.21 5.28 -6.42
CA VAL A 48 5.04 5.37 -7.32
C VAL A 48 5.46 5.71 -8.75
N GLU A 49 4.62 5.47 -9.75
CA GLU A 49 4.90 5.89 -11.14
C GLU A 49 4.64 7.39 -11.34
N ASN A 50 3.57 7.87 -10.70
CA ASN A 50 3.07 9.22 -10.83
C ASN A 50 2.43 9.64 -9.50
N GLN A 51 3.12 10.51 -8.77
CA GLN A 51 2.75 10.97 -7.44
C GLN A 51 1.46 11.79 -7.48
N ALA A 52 1.25 12.62 -8.50
CA ALA A 52 0.02 13.41 -8.62
C ALA A 52 -1.22 12.53 -8.82
N ALA A 53 -1.15 11.52 -9.69
CA ALA A 53 -2.24 10.57 -9.93
C ALA A 53 -2.47 9.68 -8.70
N PHE A 54 -1.38 9.23 -8.06
CA PHE A 54 -1.46 8.45 -6.83
C PHE A 54 -2.13 9.24 -5.71
N MET A 55 -1.73 10.50 -5.51
CA MET A 55 -2.35 11.39 -4.51
C MET A 55 -3.82 11.69 -4.82
N ALA A 56 -4.20 11.80 -6.09
CA ALA A 56 -5.60 11.97 -6.46
C ALA A 56 -6.46 10.74 -6.11
N ARG A 57 -5.87 9.54 -6.05
CA ARG A 57 -6.56 8.30 -5.71
C ARG A 57 -6.56 8.02 -4.20
N TYR A 58 -5.40 8.16 -3.55
CA TYR A 58 -5.16 7.70 -2.18
C TYR A 58 -5.00 8.84 -1.17
N GLY A 59 -5.01 10.10 -1.62
CA GLY A 59 -4.66 11.25 -0.80
C GLY A 59 -3.14 11.35 -0.57
N SER A 60 -2.76 12.23 0.35
CA SER A 60 -1.35 12.38 0.74
C SER A 60 -0.97 11.29 1.73
N LEU A 61 0.02 10.46 1.38
CA LEU A 61 0.58 9.43 2.24
C LEU A 61 2.04 9.73 2.56
N ASP A 62 2.38 9.82 3.85
CA ASP A 62 3.75 10.04 4.33
C ASP A 62 4.71 8.92 3.90
N ALA A 63 4.19 7.73 3.55
CA ALA A 63 4.98 6.60 3.11
C ALA A 63 5.50 6.74 1.67
N VAL A 64 4.99 7.67 0.86
CA VAL A 64 5.42 7.84 -0.53
C VAL A 64 6.79 8.52 -0.58
N VAL A 65 7.77 7.85 -1.16
CA VAL A 65 9.17 8.30 -1.19
C VAL A 65 9.61 8.94 -2.50
N GLY A 66 8.80 8.82 -3.55
CA GLY A 66 9.05 9.48 -4.83
C GLY A 66 8.59 8.67 -6.03
N GLU A 67 8.89 9.22 -7.21
CA GLU A 67 8.52 8.63 -8.50
C GLU A 67 9.66 7.78 -9.07
N TRP A 68 9.37 6.55 -9.49
CA TRP A 68 10.33 5.75 -10.25
C TRP A 68 10.35 6.16 -11.73
N SER A 69 11.41 5.78 -12.43
CA SER A 69 11.51 5.88 -13.89
C SER A 69 11.60 4.50 -14.55
N GLY A 70 11.39 4.42 -15.85
CA GLY A 70 11.28 3.15 -16.58
C GLY A 70 9.83 2.78 -16.81
N GLY A 71 9.50 1.49 -16.69
CA GLY A 71 8.14 1.00 -16.85
C GLY A 71 8.00 -0.40 -16.28
N LEU A 72 6.77 -0.77 -15.97
CA LEU A 72 6.36 -2.12 -15.60
C LEU A 72 5.36 -2.62 -16.64
N SER A 73 5.67 -3.75 -17.25
CA SER A 73 4.84 -4.44 -18.24
C SER A 73 3.56 -4.99 -17.61
N ASN A 74 2.41 -4.78 -18.25
CA ASN A 74 1.12 -5.34 -17.80
C ASN A 74 1.03 -6.89 -17.96
N ARG A 75 2.13 -7.59 -18.17
CA ARG A 75 2.15 -9.06 -18.30
C ARG A 75 3.13 -9.68 -17.33
N SER A 76 4.38 -9.24 -17.41
CA SER A 76 5.47 -9.74 -16.58
C SER A 76 6.66 -8.82 -16.74
N GLU A 77 7.37 -8.59 -15.64
CA GLU A 77 8.61 -7.83 -15.58
C GLU A 77 9.42 -8.29 -14.36
N THR A 78 10.74 -8.19 -14.45
CA THR A 78 11.64 -8.42 -13.31
C THR A 78 11.95 -7.10 -12.61
N ILE A 79 11.75 -7.07 -11.29
CA ILE A 79 12.09 -5.94 -10.43
C ILE A 79 13.29 -6.34 -9.56
N THR A 80 14.34 -5.52 -9.57
CA THR A 80 15.57 -5.80 -8.83
C THR A 80 15.89 -4.65 -7.88
N LEU A 81 16.08 -4.98 -6.60
CA LEU A 81 16.53 -4.09 -5.54
C LEU A 81 17.98 -4.43 -5.20
N VAL A 82 18.87 -3.45 -5.18
CA VAL A 82 20.28 -3.62 -4.83
C VAL A 82 20.69 -2.69 -3.70
N ASP A 83 21.74 -3.08 -2.99
CA ASP A 83 22.39 -2.25 -1.98
C ASP A 83 23.39 -1.25 -2.57
N ALA A 84 24.06 -0.48 -1.68
CA ALA A 84 25.08 0.49 -2.04
C ALA A 84 26.31 -0.12 -2.74
N ALA A 85 26.60 -1.40 -2.51
CA ALA A 85 27.66 -2.15 -3.17
C ALA A 85 27.21 -2.80 -4.49
N ALA A 86 25.96 -2.53 -4.93
CA ALA A 86 25.30 -3.16 -6.06
C ALA A 86 25.06 -4.68 -5.90
N ALA A 87 25.07 -5.20 -4.67
CA ALA A 87 24.64 -6.56 -4.41
C ALA A 87 23.10 -6.63 -4.40
N THR A 88 22.54 -7.68 -5.01
CA THR A 88 21.09 -7.89 -5.02
C THR A 88 20.59 -8.17 -3.62
N ILE A 89 19.68 -7.31 -3.13
CA ILE A 89 18.91 -7.51 -1.90
C ILE A 89 17.72 -8.42 -2.19
N SER A 90 17.00 -8.13 -3.28
CA SER A 90 15.82 -8.87 -3.72
C SER A 90 15.65 -8.74 -5.23
N GLU A 91 15.15 -9.80 -5.84
CA GLU A 91 14.74 -9.84 -7.23
C GLU A 91 13.42 -10.62 -7.29
N LEU A 92 12.48 -10.15 -8.09
CA LEU A 92 11.15 -10.73 -8.25
C LEU A 92 10.71 -10.59 -9.71
N THR A 93 10.23 -11.67 -10.31
CA THR A 93 9.55 -11.60 -11.61
C THR A 93 8.05 -11.85 -11.44
N TYR A 94 7.24 -10.78 -11.50
CA TYR A 94 5.80 -10.96 -11.39
C TYR A 94 5.18 -11.49 -12.68
N GLN A 95 3.99 -12.08 -12.56
CA GLN A 95 3.11 -12.40 -13.68
C GLN A 95 1.71 -11.86 -13.41
N ASP A 96 1.09 -11.35 -14.46
CA ASP A 96 -0.26 -10.78 -14.46
C ASP A 96 -1.34 -11.83 -14.17
N ASP A 97 -1.11 -13.10 -14.52
CA ASP A 97 -2.08 -14.19 -14.37
C ASP A 97 -2.09 -14.86 -12.99
N TRP A 98 -1.31 -14.37 -12.03
CA TRP A 98 -1.22 -14.99 -10.69
C TRP A 98 -2.51 -14.87 -9.89
N VAL A 99 -3.19 -13.71 -9.95
CA VAL A 99 -4.43 -13.46 -9.19
C VAL A 99 -5.39 -12.63 -10.04
N ALA A 100 -6.50 -13.23 -10.46
CA ALA A 100 -7.43 -12.64 -11.41
C ALA A 100 -8.04 -11.31 -10.94
N GLU A 101 -8.36 -11.20 -9.64
CA GLU A 101 -8.97 -9.99 -9.06
C GLU A 101 -8.01 -8.78 -9.06
N THR A 102 -6.73 -8.98 -9.36
CA THR A 102 -5.75 -7.89 -9.48
C THR A 102 -5.63 -7.35 -10.91
N ASP A 103 -6.29 -7.99 -11.88
CA ASP A 103 -6.34 -7.59 -13.29
C ASP A 103 -7.57 -6.72 -13.58
N GLY A 104 -7.61 -5.53 -12.96
CA GLY A 104 -8.59 -4.48 -13.30
C GLY A 104 -9.83 -4.40 -12.40
N ASP A 105 -10.06 -5.38 -11.51
CA ASP A 105 -11.14 -5.30 -10.51
C ASP A 105 -10.82 -4.34 -9.35
N GLY A 106 -9.63 -3.73 -9.37
CA GLY A 106 -9.21 -2.67 -8.45
C GLY A 106 -8.46 -3.16 -7.23
N PHE A 107 -8.22 -4.45 -7.06
CA PHE A 107 -7.37 -4.98 -6.00
C PHE A 107 -5.89 -4.92 -6.37
N SER A 108 -5.03 -4.78 -5.36
CA SER A 108 -3.57 -4.86 -5.54
C SER A 108 -3.08 -6.29 -5.32
N LEU A 109 -2.01 -6.67 -6.02
CA LEU A 109 -1.32 -7.94 -5.79
C LEU A 109 -0.43 -7.83 -4.55
N GLN A 110 -0.64 -8.69 -3.56
CA GLN A 110 0.08 -8.66 -2.29
C GLN A 110 0.61 -10.04 -1.89
N ALA A 111 1.77 -10.04 -1.24
CA ALA A 111 2.34 -11.24 -0.66
C ALA A 111 1.46 -11.77 0.49
N ILE A 112 1.26 -13.09 0.54
CA ILE A 112 0.50 -13.75 1.61
C ILE A 112 1.28 -13.74 2.92
N ASP A 113 2.59 -14.00 2.86
CA ASP A 113 3.50 -13.97 4.01
C ASP A 113 4.78 -13.24 3.61
N GLU A 114 5.00 -12.09 4.21
CA GLU A 114 6.12 -11.19 3.92
C GLU A 114 7.39 -11.56 4.70
N LEU A 115 7.27 -12.49 5.66
CA LEU A 115 8.34 -12.96 6.53
C LEU A 115 8.83 -14.36 6.14
N VAL A 116 8.51 -14.80 4.91
CA VAL A 116 8.97 -16.09 4.40
C VAL A 116 10.50 -16.20 4.46
N ALA A 117 11.00 -17.35 4.90
CA ALA A 117 12.43 -17.59 5.04
C ALA A 117 13.15 -17.79 3.69
N ASP A 118 12.43 -18.32 2.69
CA ASP A 118 12.94 -18.56 1.33
C ASP A 118 12.29 -17.58 0.35
N PRO A 119 13.01 -16.54 -0.10
CA PRO A 119 12.49 -15.54 -1.04
C PRO A 119 12.06 -16.13 -2.39
N THR A 120 12.53 -17.33 -2.77
CA THR A 120 12.14 -17.94 -4.05
C THR A 120 10.66 -18.34 -4.10
N TRP A 121 9.99 -18.41 -2.96
CA TRP A 121 8.54 -18.64 -2.91
C TRP A 121 7.75 -17.56 -3.64
N TYR A 122 8.24 -16.30 -3.62
CA TYR A 122 7.63 -15.18 -4.32
C TYR A 122 7.61 -15.33 -5.85
N GLU A 123 8.40 -16.25 -6.42
CA GLU A 123 8.39 -16.57 -7.86
C GLU A 123 7.23 -17.52 -8.25
N SER A 124 6.22 -17.68 -7.37
CA SER A 124 5.07 -18.54 -7.61
C SER A 124 3.76 -17.85 -7.23
N ALA A 125 2.69 -18.07 -8.01
CA ALA A 125 1.35 -17.55 -7.72
C ALA A 125 0.85 -17.89 -6.30
N ALA A 126 1.29 -19.01 -5.73
CA ALA A 126 0.92 -19.45 -4.39
C ALA A 126 1.42 -18.55 -3.25
N ALA A 127 2.36 -17.64 -3.53
CA ALA A 127 2.83 -16.63 -2.58
C ALA A 127 1.99 -15.35 -2.58
N TRP A 128 1.04 -15.23 -3.51
CA TRP A 128 0.33 -13.98 -3.78
C TRP A 128 -1.17 -14.14 -3.62
N ARG A 129 -1.81 -13.02 -3.31
CA ARG A 129 -3.26 -12.88 -3.23
C ARG A 129 -3.67 -11.48 -3.64
N ALA A 130 -4.97 -11.30 -3.85
CA ALA A 130 -5.56 -9.98 -3.93
C ALA A 130 -5.51 -9.32 -2.54
N SER A 131 -5.30 -8.02 -2.50
CA SER A 131 -5.47 -7.24 -1.27
C SER A 131 -6.86 -7.46 -0.70
N ARG A 132 -6.98 -7.38 0.62
CA ARG A 132 -8.31 -7.53 1.25
C ARG A 132 -9.24 -6.36 0.96
N GLN A 133 -8.68 -5.24 0.54
CA GLN A 133 -9.39 -4.01 0.28
C GLN A 133 -9.28 -3.64 -1.18
N LEU A 134 -10.39 -3.12 -1.72
CA LEU A 134 -10.41 -2.48 -3.03
C LEU A 134 -9.47 -1.26 -2.99
N GLY A 135 -8.56 -1.15 -3.95
CA GLY A 135 -7.51 -0.14 -3.97
C GLY A 135 -6.26 -0.52 -3.16
N GLY A 136 -6.30 -1.57 -2.34
CA GLY A 136 -5.19 -1.97 -1.47
C GLY A 136 -4.88 -0.98 -0.34
N THR A 137 -3.84 -1.27 0.44
CA THR A 137 -3.40 -0.48 1.61
C THR A 137 -1.96 0.03 1.43
N PRO A 138 -1.68 0.90 0.44
CA PRO A 138 -0.31 1.29 0.11
C PRO A 138 0.41 1.92 1.30
N GLY A 139 1.60 1.41 1.61
CA GLY A 139 2.43 1.88 2.72
C GLY A 139 2.08 1.26 4.07
N LEU A 140 1.08 0.38 4.13
CA LEU A 140 0.55 -0.19 5.36
C LEU A 140 0.37 -1.72 5.23
N PRO A 141 0.16 -2.45 6.33
CA PRO A 141 -0.19 -3.87 6.26
C PRO A 141 -1.53 -4.11 5.55
N ASP A 142 -1.70 -5.27 4.91
CA ASP A 142 -3.00 -5.71 4.32
C ASP A 142 -4.06 -6.00 5.40
N GLU A 143 -3.62 -6.37 6.60
CA GLU A 143 -4.45 -6.46 7.80
C GLU A 143 -4.15 -5.27 8.70
N GLN A 144 -4.93 -4.22 8.55
CA GLN A 144 -5.02 -3.23 9.61
C GLN A 144 -6.15 -3.62 10.56
N PRO A 145 -5.94 -3.53 11.89
CA PRO A 145 -7.05 -3.54 12.82
C PRO A 145 -8.04 -2.46 12.35
N ASN A 146 -9.31 -2.78 12.27
CA ASN A 146 -10.33 -1.75 12.07
C ASN A 146 -10.29 -0.82 13.29
N ILE A 147 -9.61 0.33 13.17
CA ILE A 147 -9.63 1.39 14.17
C ILE A 147 -10.88 2.22 13.90
N PRO A 148 -11.88 2.24 14.79
CA PRO A 148 -13.08 3.02 14.58
C PRO A 148 -12.73 4.47 14.24
N GLY A 149 -13.30 5.04 13.18
CA GLY A 149 -12.95 6.40 12.75
C GLY A 149 -11.85 6.50 11.70
N ASP A 150 -10.99 5.50 11.56
CA ASP A 150 -9.90 5.47 10.57
C ASP A 150 -10.42 4.97 9.22
N SER A 151 -10.94 5.90 8.42
CA SER A 151 -11.55 5.63 7.10
C SER A 151 -10.53 5.67 5.97
N ASN A 152 -9.46 6.46 6.09
CA ASN A 152 -8.33 6.40 5.15
C ASN A 152 -7.41 5.19 5.45
N ARG A 153 -7.64 4.53 6.60
CA ARG A 153 -6.91 3.38 7.10
C ARG A 153 -5.42 3.68 7.12
N ASP A 154 -5.01 4.84 7.65
CA ASP A 154 -3.60 5.21 7.81
C ASP A 154 -3.04 4.87 9.21
N GLY A 155 -3.88 4.22 10.03
CA GLY A 155 -3.61 3.87 11.41
C GLY A 155 -3.90 5.01 12.38
N ARG A 156 -4.42 6.15 11.91
CA ARG A 156 -4.82 7.29 12.73
C ARG A 156 -6.26 7.67 12.42
N PHE A 157 -7.05 7.82 13.48
CA PHE A 157 -8.33 8.51 13.37
C PHE A 157 -8.10 10.01 13.51
N ASP A 158 -8.16 10.77 12.41
CA ASP A 158 -7.97 12.22 12.37
C ASP A 158 -8.91 12.95 11.40
N SER A 159 -8.69 14.26 11.21
CA SER A 159 -9.55 15.10 10.39
C SER A 159 -9.63 14.67 8.91
N ARG A 160 -8.63 13.95 8.40
CA ARG A 160 -8.60 13.46 7.02
C ARG A 160 -9.61 12.34 6.79
N ASP A 161 -9.91 11.54 7.81
CA ASP A 161 -10.95 10.52 7.77
C ASP A 161 -12.34 11.12 7.61
N PHE A 162 -12.60 12.21 8.34
CA PHE A 162 -13.86 12.94 8.20
C PHE A 162 -14.05 13.50 6.80
N VAL A 163 -12.99 14.05 6.20
CA VAL A 163 -13.05 14.53 4.82
C VAL A 163 -13.49 13.41 3.87
N LEU A 164 -12.99 12.18 4.05
CA LEU A 164 -13.37 11.04 3.21
C LEU A 164 -14.83 10.63 3.38
N VAL A 165 -15.28 10.38 4.60
CA VAL A 165 -16.66 9.88 4.84
C VAL A 165 -17.72 10.92 4.47
N PHE A 166 -17.44 12.22 4.65
CA PHE A 166 -18.37 13.27 4.24
C PHE A 166 -18.34 13.53 2.73
N GLN A 167 -17.24 13.25 2.04
CA GLN A 167 -17.20 13.27 0.57
C GLN A 167 -18.04 12.15 -0.05
N ALA A 168 -18.19 11.02 0.62
CA ALA A 168 -19.07 9.94 0.17
C ALA A 168 -20.55 10.35 0.16
N GLY A 169 -20.94 11.36 0.96
CA GLY A 169 -22.29 11.93 0.95
C GLY A 169 -23.38 11.00 1.51
N LYS A 170 -23.00 10.01 2.31
CA LYS A 170 -23.90 8.99 2.88
C LYS A 170 -24.33 9.25 4.33
N TYR A 171 -23.85 10.34 4.94
CA TYR A 171 -24.15 10.66 6.33
C TYR A 171 -25.64 10.91 6.54
N GLU A 172 -26.26 10.13 7.44
CA GLU A 172 -27.70 10.19 7.76
C GLU A 172 -28.60 10.06 6.51
N GLU A 173 -28.11 9.38 5.45
CA GLU A 173 -28.85 9.19 4.20
C GLU A 173 -29.66 7.88 4.25
N PRO A 174 -31.00 7.93 4.38
CA PRO A 174 -31.82 6.73 4.57
C PRO A 174 -31.91 5.85 3.32
N LEU A 175 -31.59 6.41 2.15
CA LEU A 175 -31.59 5.72 0.86
C LEU A 175 -30.20 5.27 0.42
N ALA A 176 -29.18 5.41 1.28
CA ALA A 176 -27.85 4.92 0.98
C ALA A 176 -27.91 3.40 0.79
N ASP A 177 -27.27 2.93 -0.29
CA ASP A 177 -26.87 1.53 -0.37
C ASP A 177 -25.97 1.19 0.84
N ARG A 178 -25.82 -0.12 1.14
CA ARG A 178 -25.03 -0.59 2.27
C ARG A 178 -23.70 0.16 2.36
N VAL A 179 -23.53 0.90 3.45
CA VAL A 179 -22.33 1.69 3.72
C VAL A 179 -21.21 0.74 4.11
N THR A 180 -19.99 1.01 3.63
CA THR A 180 -18.80 0.27 4.06
C THR A 180 -18.08 0.98 5.21
N TRP A 181 -17.16 0.28 5.86
CA TRP A 181 -16.31 0.85 6.90
C TRP A 181 -15.64 2.16 6.48
N GLU A 182 -15.08 2.20 5.26
CA GLU A 182 -14.38 3.37 4.70
C GLU A 182 -15.34 4.54 4.42
N GLU A 183 -16.62 4.24 4.20
CA GLU A 183 -17.67 5.23 3.97
C GLU A 183 -18.34 5.71 5.27
N GLY A 184 -17.90 5.18 6.42
CA GLY A 184 -18.30 5.64 7.76
C GLY A 184 -19.10 4.64 8.58
N ASP A 185 -19.32 3.39 8.12
CA ASP A 185 -19.95 2.31 8.91
C ASP A 185 -18.94 1.71 9.90
N TRP A 186 -18.61 2.49 10.93
CA TRP A 186 -17.60 2.14 11.93
C TRP A 186 -18.15 1.26 13.05
N ASP A 187 -19.47 1.20 13.24
CA ASP A 187 -20.10 0.26 14.17
C ASP A 187 -20.60 -1.04 13.51
N GLY A 188 -20.63 -1.09 12.18
CA GLY A 188 -20.90 -2.28 11.37
C GLY A 188 -22.39 -2.58 11.17
N ASP A 189 -23.28 -1.61 11.41
CA ASP A 189 -24.71 -1.74 11.20
C ASP A 189 -25.16 -1.50 9.74
N GLY A 190 -24.22 -1.12 8.87
CA GLY A 190 -24.42 -0.89 7.44
C GLY A 190 -24.86 0.52 7.08
N LYS A 191 -24.77 1.48 8.00
CA LYS A 191 -25.10 2.90 7.81
C LYS A 191 -23.95 3.79 8.25
N PHE A 192 -23.97 5.02 7.79
CA PHE A 192 -23.13 6.09 8.35
C PHE A 192 -24.06 7.10 9.03
N ASP A 193 -24.21 6.99 10.34
CA ASP A 193 -25.04 7.88 11.15
C ASP A 193 -24.29 8.42 12.37
N SER A 194 -24.98 9.21 13.19
CA SER A 194 -24.36 9.82 14.37
C SER A 194 -23.81 8.79 15.38
N ARG A 195 -24.25 7.52 15.34
CA ARG A 195 -23.73 6.44 16.18
C ARG A 195 -22.33 6.03 15.77
N ASP A 196 -22.04 5.98 14.47
CA ASP A 196 -20.69 5.73 13.98
C ASP A 196 -19.72 6.78 14.49
N LEU A 197 -20.10 8.06 14.40
CA LEU A 197 -19.29 9.16 14.93
C LEU A 197 -19.01 8.98 16.43
N VAL A 198 -20.04 8.67 17.22
CA VAL A 198 -19.88 8.42 18.66
C VAL A 198 -19.00 7.20 18.92
N PHE A 199 -19.20 6.12 18.16
CA PHE A 199 -18.42 4.89 18.26
C PHE A 199 -16.94 5.15 17.94
N ALA A 200 -16.65 5.88 16.87
CA ALA A 200 -15.30 6.29 16.51
C ALA A 200 -14.64 7.18 17.56
N PHE A 201 -15.32 8.20 18.08
CA PHE A 201 -14.74 9.02 19.15
C PHE A 201 -14.54 8.25 20.46
N GLN A 202 -15.35 7.23 20.72
CA GLN A 202 -15.22 6.41 21.92
C GLN A 202 -14.09 5.39 21.83
N TYR A 203 -13.86 4.80 20.64
CA TYR A 203 -12.98 3.63 20.48
C TYR A 203 -11.80 3.85 19.52
N GLY A 204 -11.83 4.90 18.70
CA GLY A 204 -10.84 5.22 17.66
C GLY A 204 -9.63 6.03 18.11
N ALA A 205 -9.72 6.66 19.29
CA ALA A 205 -8.69 7.54 19.84
C ALA A 205 -8.27 8.66 18.85
N TYR A 206 -9.19 9.61 18.61
CA TYR A 206 -8.99 10.74 17.70
C TYR A 206 -7.68 11.52 17.97
N GLN A 207 -6.97 11.86 16.90
CA GLN A 207 -5.72 12.63 16.91
C GLN A 207 -5.90 13.88 16.04
N GLU A 208 -5.34 15.00 16.48
CA GLU A 208 -5.30 16.26 15.72
C GLU A 208 -4.13 16.33 14.75
#